data_AF-A0A4V1ISX6-F1
#
_entry.id   AF-A0A4V1ISX6-F1
#
_cell.length_a   1.000
_cell.length_b   1.000
_cell.length_c   1.000
_cell.angle_alpha   90.00
_cell.angle_beta   90.00
_cell.angle_gamma   90.00
#
_symmetry.space_group_name_H-M   'P 1'
#
loop_
_entity.id
_entity.type
_entity.pdbx_description
1 polymer ?
#
loop_
_entity_poly.entity_id
_entity_poly.type
_entity_poly.pdbx_seq_one_letter_code
_entity_poly.pdbx_strand_id
1 'polypeptide(L)' 'KMIRLSCLVIEALDVDAFRVDKATQITTFGLGRWADGVRQCAKAVGKTNFFLPGEITAAVDLGAIY' A
#
# COMPACT_ATOMS: atom_id res chain seq x y z
N LYS A 1 -11.38 -1.09 -7.86
CA LYS A 1 -10.83 0.02 -8.68
C LYS A 1 -9.40 0.40 -8.26
N MET A 2 -9.15 0.76 -6.99
CA MET A 2 -7.79 1.13 -6.52
C MET A 2 -6.73 0.04 -6.67
N ILE A 3 -7.00 -1.20 -6.28
CA ILE A 3 -6.04 -2.32 -6.42
C ILE A 3 -5.62 -2.47 -7.89
N ARG A 4 -6.57 -2.51 -8.83
CA ARG A 4 -6.29 -2.59 -10.27
C ARG A 4 -5.35 -1.48 -10.76
N LEU A 5 -5.56 -0.25 -10.30
CA LEU A 5 -4.67 0.86 -10.65
C LEU A 5 -3.26 0.63 -10.10
N SER A 6 -3.13 0.21 -8.85
CA SER A 6 -1.83 -0.08 -8.24
C SER A 6 -1.09 -1.23 -8.95
N CYS A 7 -1.79 -2.27 -9.39
CA CYS A 7 -1.19 -3.37 -10.16
C CYS A 7 -0.64 -2.88 -11.51
N LEU A 8 -1.43 -2.08 -12.25
CA LEU A 8 -0.96 -1.46 -13.49
C LEU A 8 0.26 -0.57 -13.27
N VAL A 9 0.32 0.15 -12.15
CA VAL A 9 1.49 0.97 -11.80
C VAL A 9 2.72 0.11 -11.52
N ILE A 10 2.57 -1.00 -10.77
CA ILE A 10 3.67 -1.96 -10.54
C ILE A 10 4.17 -2.53 -11.87
N GLU A 11 3.27 -2.96 -12.75
CA GLU A 11 3.62 -3.56 -14.04
C GLU A 11 4.24 -2.56 -15.01
N ALA A 12 3.74 -1.31 -15.05
CA ALA A 12 4.19 -0.31 -16.00
C ALA A 12 5.47 0.42 -15.57
N LEU A 13 5.65 0.65 -14.26
CA LEU A 13 6.75 1.45 -13.72
C LEU A 13 7.78 0.64 -12.95
N ASP A 14 7.54 -0.66 -12.74
CA ASP A 14 8.43 -1.58 -12.04
C ASP A 14 8.83 -1.11 -10.62
N VAL A 15 7.92 -0.41 -9.93
CA VAL A 15 8.18 0.11 -8.59
C VAL A 15 8.27 -1.02 -7.55
N ASP A 16 9.04 -0.81 -6.48
CA ASP A 16 9.21 -1.78 -5.39
C ASP A 16 8.40 -1.44 -4.12
N ALA A 17 7.82 -0.25 -4.08
CA ALA A 17 7.12 0.26 -2.91
C ALA A 17 6.07 1.32 -3.26
N PHE A 18 5.12 1.51 -2.34
CA PHE A 18 4.24 2.68 -2.33
C PHE A 18 4.27 3.37 -0.98
N ARG A 19 4.56 4.68 -0.99
CA ARG A 19 4.32 5.55 0.17
C ARG A 19 2.88 6.04 0.13
N VAL A 20 2.09 5.69 1.13
CA VAL A 20 0.68 6.09 1.26
C VAL A 20 0.61 7.49 1.86
N ASP A 21 0.19 8.45 1.05
CA ASP A 21 -0.07 9.82 1.50
C ASP A 21 -1.24 9.85 2.48
N LYS A 22 -1.08 10.62 3.58
CA LYS A 22 -2.08 10.78 4.65
C LYS A 22 -2.85 9.49 4.96
N ALA A 23 -2.13 8.45 5.40
CA ALA A 23 -2.69 7.11 5.59
C ALA A 23 -3.92 7.11 6.52
N THR A 24 -3.94 8.03 7.50
CA THR A 24 -5.04 8.22 8.47
C THR A 24 -6.36 8.69 7.86
N GLN A 25 -6.37 9.17 6.61
CA GLN A 25 -7.60 9.55 5.90
C GLN A 25 -8.29 8.34 5.24
N ILE A 26 -7.68 7.16 5.28
CA ILE A 26 -8.24 5.89 4.80
C ILE A 26 -8.70 5.09 6.02
N THR A 27 -9.74 4.28 5.90
CA THR A 27 -10.09 3.34 6.98
C THR A 27 -9.03 2.25 7.09
N THR A 28 -8.69 1.81 8.29
CA THR A 28 -7.71 0.74 8.54
C THR A 28 -8.03 -0.54 7.76
N PHE A 29 -9.29 -0.94 7.73
CA PHE A 29 -9.77 -2.07 6.95
C PHE A 29 -9.58 -1.86 5.43
N GLY A 30 -9.90 -0.67 4.93
CA GLY A 30 -9.72 -0.32 3.52
C GLY A 30 -8.26 -0.34 3.11
N LEU A 31 -7.39 0.23 3.94
CA LEU A 31 -5.94 0.23 3.73
C LEU A 31 -5.37 -1.19 3.76
N GLY A 32 -5.78 -2.02 4.73
CA GLY A 32 -5.38 -3.42 4.81
C GLY A 32 -5.77 -4.25 3.58
N ARG A 33 -7.02 -4.11 3.11
CA ARG A 33 -7.49 -4.79 1.89
C ARG A 33 -6.73 -4.31 0.64
N TRP A 34 -6.42 -3.02 0.56
CA TRP A 34 -5.62 -2.48 -0.53
C TRP A 34 -4.19 -3.02 -0.48
N ALA A 35 -3.55 -3.01 0.69
CA ALA A 35 -2.18 -3.48 0.88
C ALA A 35 -2.02 -4.97 0.53
N ASP A 36 -2.96 -5.82 0.92
CA ASP A 36 -2.98 -7.24 0.55
C ASP A 36 -3.08 -7.41 -0.98
N GLY A 37 -4.03 -6.74 -1.63
CA GLY A 37 -4.18 -6.80 -3.08
C GLY A 37 -2.94 -6.30 -3.85
N VAL A 38 -2.29 -5.24 -3.35
CA VAL A 38 -1.05 -4.71 -3.92
C VAL A 38 0.09 -5.71 -3.79
N ARG A 39 0.25 -6.34 -2.62
CA ARG A 39 1.27 -7.38 -2.41
C ARG A 39 1.04 -8.61 -3.29
N GLN A 40 -0.22 -8.97 -3.55
CA GLN A 40 -0.53 -10.05 -4.50
C GLN A 40 -0.11 -9.71 -5.93
N CYS A 41 -0.36 -8.48 -6.39
CA CYS A 41 0.10 -8.02 -7.71
C CYS A 41 1.62 -7.94 -7.80
N ALA A 42 2.28 -7.41 -6.75
CA ALA A 42 3.73 -7.41 -6.65
C ALA A 42 4.33 -8.82 -6.72
N LYS A 43 3.73 -9.78 -6.00
CA LYS A 43 4.16 -11.18 -6.02
C LYS A 43 4.01 -11.82 -7.40
N ALA A 44 2.99 -11.45 -8.17
CA ALA A 44 2.78 -11.94 -9.53
C ALA A 44 3.94 -11.54 -10.49
N VAL A 45 4.64 -10.44 -10.20
CA VAL A 45 5.83 -9.99 -10.93
C VAL A 45 7.14 -10.29 -10.20
N GLY A 46 7.13 -11.23 -9.24
CA GLY A 46 8.33 -11.70 -8.54
C GLY A 46 8.78 -10.88 -7.33
N LYS A 47 8.04 -9.84 -6.93
CA LYS A 47 8.37 -9.00 -5.77
C LYS A 47 7.70 -9.55 -4.49
N THR A 48 8.48 -10.18 -3.61
CA THR A 48 7.98 -10.86 -2.40
C THR A 48 8.13 -10.05 -1.11
N ASN A 49 8.84 -8.92 -1.17
CA ASN A 49 9.15 -8.01 -0.05
C ASN A 49 8.66 -6.57 -0.32
N PHE A 50 7.54 -6.42 -1.03
CA PHE A 50 7.02 -5.12 -1.45
C PHE A 50 6.67 -4.21 -0.25
N PHE A 51 7.31 -3.05 -0.17
CA PHE A 51 7.24 -2.15 0.98
C PHE A 51 6.09 -1.14 0.86
N LEU A 52 5.33 -0.94 1.94
CA LEU A 52 4.14 -0.07 1.95
C LEU A 52 4.11 0.84 3.18
N PRO A 53 4.94 1.89 3.26
CA PRO A 53 4.90 2.84 4.37
C PRO A 53 3.71 3.80 4.28
N GLY A 54 3.06 4.06 5.41
CA GLY A 54 2.03 5.10 5.54
C GLY A 54 2.57 6.39 6.15
N GLU A 55 2.14 7.54 5.62
CA GLU A 55 2.37 8.82 6.27
C GLU A 55 1.34 9.06 7.38
N ILE A 56 1.85 9.29 8.59
CA ILE A 56 1.06 9.58 9.77
C ILE A 56 1.61 10.85 10.39
N THR A 57 0.85 11.94 10.27
CA THR A 57 1.13 13.24 10.91
C THR A 57 0.20 13.54 12.08
N ALA A 58 -0.68 12.58 12.40
CA ALA A 58 -1.58 12.63 13.54
C ALA A 58 -0.88 12.09 14.82
N ALA A 59 -1.67 11.65 15.80
CA ALA A 59 -1.15 11.14 17.06
C ALA A 59 -0.31 9.85 16.91
N VAL A 60 0.61 9.64 17.85
CA VAL A 60 1.62 8.56 17.84
C VAL A 60 1.00 7.16 17.92
N ASP A 61 -0.14 7.04 18.60
CA ASP A 61 -0.89 5.79 18.75
C ASP A 61 -1.38 5.23 17.41
N LEU A 62 -1.71 6.10 16.46
CA LEU A 62 -2.10 5.69 15.10
C LEU A 62 -0.94 5.07 14.31
N GLY A 63 0.31 5.38 14.70
CA GLY A 63 1.53 4.83 14.12
C GLY A 63 1.65 3.31 14.20
N ALA A 64 1.02 2.69 15.20
CA ALA A 64 1.03 1.23 15.36
C ALA A 64 -0.11 0.53 14.60
N ILE A 65 -1.09 1.29 14.11
CA ILE A 65 -2.34 0.77 13.53
C ILE A 65 -2.31 0.82 12.00
N TYR A 66 -1.70 1.88 11.45
CA TYR A 66 -1.64 2.20 10.02
C TYR A 66 -0.29 1.85 9.41
#